data_AF-A0A397SDD1-F1
#
_entry.id   AF-A0A397SDD1-F1
#
_cell.length_a   1.000
_cell.length_b   1.000
_cell.length_c   1.000
_cell.angle_alpha   90.00
_cell.angle_beta   90.00
_cell.angle_gamma   90.00
#
_symmetry.space_group_name_H-M   'P 1'
#
loop_
_entity.id
_entity.type
_entity.pdbx_description
1 polymer ?
#
loop_
_entity_poly.entity_id
_entity_poly.type
_entity_poly.pdbx_seq_one_letter_code
_entity_poly.pdbx_strand_id
1 'polypeptide(L)'
;MKDQGELRLPKQLSIGNPKQDVYDFIEVARAVRSLIKASQAQSNQLKGKDEELEKLKQQLNQVQQQNTKLNNQLKEQHQQFQELFSILFLNNPYNFTKLKDEIKKFKIQELVPQVRSKRTELERLITNAKNNVEANFTGIIDLLCQIKKQIDEYESDEKTTDPLIQSHLKGQLTAYQNILQTKLTQEELNTILDKQTELFQLEKHLENLQK
;
A
#
# COMPACT_ATOMS: atom_id res chain seq x y z
N MET A 1 51.86 19.99 -66.06
CA MET A 1 52.22 20.34 -64.66
C MET A 1 51.87 19.15 -63.78
N LYS A 2 52.81 18.22 -63.66
CA LYS A 2 52.83 17.11 -62.71
C LYS A 2 54.23 17.17 -62.11
N ASP A 3 54.34 17.18 -60.80
CA ASP A 3 55.63 16.93 -60.18
C ASP A 3 55.48 15.89 -59.07
N GLN A 4 56.36 14.91 -59.14
CA GLN A 4 56.42 13.71 -58.33
C GLN A 4 57.33 14.00 -57.13
N GLY A 5 56.82 13.86 -55.91
CA GLY A 5 57.62 14.00 -54.70
C GLY A 5 58.48 12.76 -54.46
N GLU A 6 59.77 12.86 -54.81
CA GLU A 6 60.81 11.86 -54.55
C GLU A 6 60.98 11.52 -53.07
N LEU A 7 61.18 10.22 -52.81
CA LEU A 7 61.74 9.68 -51.57
C LEU A 7 63.09 10.33 -51.24
N ARG A 8 63.25 10.83 -50.02
CA ARG A 8 64.56 11.02 -49.40
C ARG A 8 64.66 10.27 -48.08
N LEU A 9 65.50 9.24 -48.07
CA LEU A 9 65.99 8.57 -46.88
C LEU A 9 66.79 9.55 -46.00
N PRO A 10 66.71 9.47 -44.66
CA PRO A 10 67.59 10.22 -43.78
C PRO A 10 69.03 9.67 -43.80
N LYS A 11 69.97 10.61 -43.76
CA LYS A 11 71.42 10.43 -43.77
C LYS A 11 71.94 9.73 -42.50
N GLN A 12 73.13 9.16 -42.71
CA GLN A 12 73.94 8.30 -41.85
C GLN A 12 74.12 8.76 -40.40
N LEU A 13 74.21 7.76 -39.53
CA LEU A 13 74.59 7.80 -38.11
C LEU A 13 76.02 8.35 -37.95
N SER A 14 76.15 9.46 -37.21
CA SER A 14 77.42 9.95 -36.68
C SER A 14 77.67 9.28 -35.33
N ILE A 15 78.78 8.57 -35.19
CA ILE A 15 79.19 7.88 -33.97
C ILE A 15 79.69 8.95 -32.97
N GLY A 16 78.88 9.23 -31.95
CA GLY A 16 79.14 10.16 -30.85
C GLY A 16 79.45 9.44 -29.53
N ASN A 17 79.81 10.20 -28.50
CA ASN A 17 80.42 9.74 -27.24
C ASN A 17 79.60 8.68 -26.46
N PRO A 18 80.18 7.52 -26.08
CA PRO A 18 79.44 6.39 -25.50
C PRO A 18 78.88 6.62 -24.09
N LYS A 19 79.22 7.73 -23.41
CA LYS A 19 78.64 8.08 -22.11
C LYS A 19 77.44 9.02 -22.21
N GLN A 20 77.30 9.83 -23.27
CA GLN A 20 76.19 10.78 -23.44
C GLN A 20 74.97 10.10 -24.07
N ASP A 21 75.20 9.21 -25.04
CA ASP A 21 74.16 8.46 -25.76
C ASP A 21 73.41 7.47 -24.85
N VAL A 22 74.06 6.99 -23.78
CA VAL A 22 73.44 6.11 -22.79
C VAL A 22 72.45 6.87 -21.90
N TYR A 23 72.72 8.13 -21.55
CA TYR A 23 71.77 8.96 -20.78
C TYR A 23 70.54 9.32 -21.62
N ASP A 24 70.73 9.65 -22.90
CA ASP A 24 69.64 10.00 -23.81
C ASP A 24 68.70 8.81 -24.09
N PHE A 25 69.29 7.61 -24.27
CA PHE A 25 68.52 6.37 -24.40
C PHE A 25 67.70 6.03 -23.14
N ILE A 26 68.24 6.28 -21.94
CA ILE A 26 67.53 6.02 -20.67
C ILE A 26 66.34 6.97 -20.48
N GLU A 27 66.49 8.25 -20.82
CA GLU A 27 65.41 9.25 -20.78
C GLU A 27 64.29 8.90 -21.77
N VAL A 28 64.65 8.57 -23.01
CA VAL A 28 63.70 8.11 -24.03
C VAL A 28 62.98 6.84 -23.56
N ALA A 29 63.71 5.85 -23.04
CA ALA A 29 63.12 4.63 -22.50
C ALA A 29 62.21 4.88 -21.29
N ARG A 30 62.46 5.93 -20.49
CA ARG A 30 61.57 6.33 -19.39
C ARG A 30 60.31 7.00 -19.92
N ALA A 31 60.44 7.93 -20.86
CA ALA A 31 59.31 8.60 -21.50
C ALA A 31 58.39 7.61 -22.21
N VAL A 32 58.94 6.66 -22.97
CA VAL A 32 58.19 5.58 -23.62
C VAL A 32 57.43 4.72 -22.59
N ARG A 33 58.09 4.33 -21.48
CA ARG A 33 57.41 3.57 -20.41
C ARG A 33 56.29 4.36 -19.75
N SER A 34 56.47 5.66 -19.52
CA SER A 34 55.43 6.53 -18.97
C SER A 34 54.23 6.67 -19.93
N LEU A 35 54.49 6.82 -21.23
CA LEU A 35 53.44 6.88 -22.26
C LEU A 35 52.67 5.56 -22.38
N ILE A 36 53.36 4.42 -22.31
CA ILE A 36 52.70 3.09 -22.30
C ILE A 36 51.77 2.97 -21.08
N LYS A 37 52.23 3.37 -19.89
CA LYS A 37 51.40 3.35 -18.67
C LYS A 37 50.19 4.27 -18.78
N ALA A 38 50.37 5.50 -19.31
CA ALA A 38 49.28 6.44 -19.51
C ALA A 38 48.24 5.92 -20.52
N SER A 39 48.70 5.35 -21.64
CA SER A 39 47.84 4.73 -22.65
C SER A 39 47.06 3.53 -22.10
N GLN A 40 47.71 2.67 -21.30
CA GLN A 40 47.03 1.56 -20.61
C GLN A 40 45.99 2.05 -19.60
N ALA A 41 46.32 3.06 -18.80
CA ALA A 41 45.38 3.65 -17.84
C ALA A 41 44.16 4.26 -18.55
N GLN A 42 44.37 4.98 -19.65
CA GLN A 42 43.30 5.54 -20.47
C GLN A 42 42.43 4.44 -21.10
N SER A 43 43.03 3.36 -21.62
CA SER A 43 42.29 2.22 -22.16
C SER A 43 41.40 1.55 -21.11
N ASN A 44 41.91 1.37 -19.89
CA ASN A 44 41.13 0.79 -18.79
C ASN A 44 39.99 1.71 -18.35
N GLN A 45 40.23 3.02 -18.32
CA GLN A 45 39.19 4.01 -18.00
C GLN A 45 38.07 4.03 -19.06
N LEU A 46 38.41 3.92 -20.35
CA LEU A 46 37.43 3.83 -21.43
C LEU A 46 36.57 2.57 -21.30
N LYS A 47 37.19 1.41 -21.04
CA LYS A 47 36.45 0.16 -20.78
C LYS A 47 35.48 0.29 -19.60
N GLY A 48 35.91 0.92 -18.50
CA GLY A 48 35.04 1.16 -17.35
C GLY A 48 33.84 2.05 -17.68
N LYS A 49 34.04 3.09 -18.50
CA LYS A 49 32.93 3.95 -18.98
C LYS A 49 31.99 3.22 -19.94
N ASP A 50 32.51 2.35 -20.80
CA ASP A 50 31.67 1.54 -21.70
C ASP A 50 30.79 0.56 -20.91
N GLU A 51 31.32 -0.07 -19.86
CA GLU A 51 30.56 -0.93 -18.97
C GLU A 51 29.47 -0.16 -18.20
N GLU A 52 29.77 1.05 -17.73
CA GLU A 52 28.79 1.93 -17.08
C GLU A 52 27.69 2.38 -18.05
N LEU A 53 28.06 2.73 -19.28
CA LEU A 53 27.11 3.11 -20.33
C LEU A 53 26.15 1.95 -20.67
N GLU A 54 26.65 0.72 -20.77
CA GLU A 54 25.80 -0.45 -21.01
C GLU A 54 24.87 -0.73 -19.83
N LYS A 55 25.33 -0.58 -18.58
CA LYS A 55 24.45 -0.68 -17.40
C LYS A 55 23.34 0.38 -17.41
N LEU A 56 23.68 1.63 -17.75
CA LEU A 56 22.69 2.70 -17.85
C LEU A 56 21.66 2.45 -18.95
N LYS A 57 22.08 1.96 -20.12
CA LYS A 57 21.15 1.57 -21.20
C LYS A 57 20.19 0.47 -20.76
N GLN A 58 20.70 -0.54 -20.05
CA GLN A 58 19.87 -1.62 -19.50
C GLN A 58 18.85 -1.08 -18.49
N GLN A 59 19.27 -0.23 -17.56
CA GLN A 59 18.37 0.41 -16.60
C GLN A 59 17.31 1.28 -17.28
N LEU A 60 17.70 2.07 -18.29
CA LEU A 60 16.77 2.91 -19.05
C LEU A 60 15.70 2.05 -19.75
N ASN A 61 16.09 0.95 -20.37
CA ASN A 61 15.15 0.03 -21.01
C ASN A 61 14.20 -0.60 -19.98
N GLN A 62 14.70 -1.02 -18.81
CA GLN A 62 13.87 -1.55 -17.73
C GLN A 62 12.83 -0.52 -17.26
N VAL A 63 13.24 0.73 -17.05
CA VAL A 63 12.33 1.82 -16.64
C VAL A 63 11.29 2.10 -17.72
N GLN A 64 11.67 2.10 -19.01
CA GLN A 64 10.75 2.29 -20.12
C GLN A 64 9.71 1.17 -20.20
N GLN A 65 10.13 -0.09 -20.00
CA GLN A 65 9.22 -1.24 -19.96
C GLN A 65 8.25 -1.14 -18.77
N GLN A 66 8.75 -0.77 -17.60
CA GLN A 66 7.91 -0.58 -16.40
C GLN A 66 6.88 0.53 -16.60
N ASN A 67 7.29 1.68 -17.16
CA ASN A 67 6.38 2.79 -17.46
C ASN A 67 5.31 2.39 -18.49
N THR A 68 5.68 1.63 -19.52
CA THR A 68 4.72 1.13 -20.51
C THR A 68 3.71 0.20 -19.86
N LYS A 69 4.17 -0.72 -19.00
CA LYS A 69 3.29 -1.63 -18.26
C LYS A 69 2.32 -0.87 -17.35
N LEU A 70 2.83 0.08 -16.56
CA LEU A 70 2.00 0.91 -15.66
C LEU A 70 0.96 1.73 -16.43
N ASN A 71 1.35 2.32 -17.56
CA ASN A 71 0.42 3.08 -18.41
C ASN A 71 -0.68 2.20 -18.98
N ASN A 72 -0.36 0.98 -19.42
CA ASN A 72 -1.36 0.03 -19.91
C ASN A 72 -2.33 -0.37 -18.79
N GLN A 73 -1.82 -0.68 -17.59
CA GLN A 73 -2.65 -1.01 -16.43
C GLN A 73 -3.57 0.14 -16.02
N LEU A 74 -3.06 1.37 -16.01
CA LEU A 74 -3.87 2.56 -15.71
C LEU A 74 -4.97 2.77 -16.74
N LYS A 75 -4.67 2.57 -18.03
CA LYS A 75 -5.65 2.70 -19.10
C LYS A 75 -6.75 1.63 -19.00
N GLU A 76 -6.38 0.39 -18.71
CA GLU A 76 -7.34 -0.72 -18.49
C GLU A 76 -8.25 -0.42 -17.30
N GLN A 77 -7.69 -0.02 -16.15
CA GLN A 77 -8.48 0.36 -14.98
C GLN A 77 -9.42 1.55 -15.27
N HIS A 78 -8.91 2.57 -15.99
CA HIS A 78 -9.73 3.71 -16.38
C HIS A 78 -10.92 3.30 -17.25
N GLN A 79 -10.69 2.42 -18.23
CA GLN A 79 -11.75 1.89 -19.09
C GLN A 79 -12.80 1.10 -18.30
N GLN A 80 -12.39 0.27 -17.34
CA GLN A 80 -13.31 -0.47 -16.46
C GLN A 80 -14.21 0.48 -15.65
N PHE A 81 -13.64 1.56 -15.09
CA PHE A 81 -14.46 2.53 -14.36
C PHE A 81 -15.39 3.35 -15.29
N GLN A 82 -14.94 3.66 -16.50
CA GLN A 82 -15.79 4.31 -17.50
C GLN A 82 -16.98 3.42 -17.89
N GLU A 83 -16.75 2.13 -18.08
CA GLU A 83 -17.81 1.16 -18.38
C GLU A 83 -18.83 1.12 -17.24
N LEU A 84 -18.39 0.94 -16.00
CA LEU A 84 -19.27 0.96 -14.81
C LEU A 84 -20.06 2.27 -14.70
N PHE A 85 -19.43 3.41 -14.97
CA PHE A 85 -20.11 4.70 -14.97
C PHE A 85 -21.17 4.79 -16.06
N SER A 86 -20.88 4.30 -17.27
CA SER A 86 -21.80 4.37 -18.40
C SER A 86 -23.07 3.52 -18.20
N ILE A 87 -22.97 2.44 -17.41
CA ILE A 87 -24.12 1.62 -17.00
C ILE A 87 -25.08 2.43 -16.12
N LEU A 88 -24.55 3.24 -15.20
CA LEU A 88 -25.34 4.04 -14.26
C LEU A 88 -25.80 5.39 -14.84
N PHE A 89 -24.99 5.98 -15.73
CA PHE A 89 -25.18 7.33 -16.24
C PHE A 89 -25.06 7.38 -17.76
N LEU A 90 -26.17 7.11 -18.45
CA LEU A 90 -26.25 7.21 -19.91
C LEU A 90 -25.89 8.62 -20.39
N ASN A 91 -25.10 8.71 -21.46
CA ASN A 91 -24.72 9.95 -22.15
C ASN A 91 -24.02 11.00 -21.27
N ASN A 92 -23.46 10.61 -20.12
CA ASN A 92 -22.69 11.52 -19.28
C ASN A 92 -21.19 11.27 -19.44
N PRO A 93 -20.34 12.33 -19.43
CA PRO A 93 -18.90 12.14 -19.37
C PRO A 93 -18.51 11.50 -18.04
N TYR A 94 -17.52 10.60 -18.07
CA TYR A 94 -17.03 9.90 -16.89
C TYR A 94 -16.65 10.86 -15.77
N ASN A 95 -17.21 10.61 -14.58
CA ASN A 95 -16.90 11.37 -13.39
C ASN A 95 -16.84 10.41 -12.19
N PHE A 96 -15.63 10.17 -11.69
CA PHE A 96 -15.41 9.25 -10.57
C PHE A 96 -16.09 9.70 -9.29
N THR A 97 -16.17 11.01 -9.02
CA THR A 97 -16.87 11.55 -7.84
C THR A 97 -18.35 11.21 -7.90
N LYS A 98 -19.00 11.44 -9.05
CA LYS A 98 -20.41 11.04 -9.26
C LYS A 98 -20.61 9.53 -9.11
N LEU A 99 -19.71 8.71 -9.65
CA LEU A 99 -19.74 7.25 -9.49
C LEU A 99 -19.69 6.86 -8.01
N LYS A 100 -18.73 7.43 -7.28
CA LYS A 100 -18.52 7.18 -5.85
C LYS A 100 -19.75 7.58 -5.03
N ASP A 101 -20.35 8.73 -5.33
CA ASP A 101 -21.53 9.23 -4.61
C ASP A 101 -22.76 8.35 -4.85
N GLU A 102 -22.98 7.89 -6.09
CA GLU A 102 -24.10 6.99 -6.39
C GLU A 102 -23.90 5.60 -5.77
N ILE A 103 -22.68 5.08 -5.75
CA ILE A 103 -22.35 3.84 -5.02
C ILE A 103 -22.62 3.99 -3.52
N LYS A 104 -22.19 5.11 -2.91
CA LYS A 104 -22.49 5.42 -1.51
C LYS A 104 -24.00 5.46 -1.26
N LYS A 105 -24.74 6.18 -2.11
CA LYS A 105 -26.20 6.30 -2.02
C LYS A 105 -26.89 4.95 -2.15
N PHE A 106 -26.50 4.12 -3.12
CA PHE A 106 -27.02 2.77 -3.28
C PHE A 106 -26.77 1.93 -2.03
N LYS A 107 -25.54 1.96 -1.49
CA LYS A 107 -25.19 1.21 -0.29
C LYS A 107 -25.95 1.69 0.95
N ILE A 108 -26.15 3.00 1.12
CA ILE A 108 -26.99 3.57 2.18
C ILE A 108 -28.44 3.09 2.05
N GLN A 109 -29.00 3.13 0.84
CA GLN A 109 -30.37 2.67 0.58
C GLN A 109 -30.56 1.18 0.87
N GLU A 110 -29.53 0.37 0.66
CA GLU A 110 -29.52 -1.06 0.99
C GLU A 110 -29.37 -1.32 2.50
N LEU A 111 -28.53 -0.56 3.19
CA LEU A 111 -28.21 -0.77 4.62
C LEU A 111 -29.26 -0.22 5.56
N VAL A 112 -29.88 0.93 5.26
CA VAL A 112 -30.85 1.56 6.15
C VAL A 112 -32.01 0.62 6.52
N PRO A 113 -32.65 -0.10 5.57
CA PRO A 113 -33.66 -1.09 5.90
C PRO A 113 -33.13 -2.24 6.75
N GLN A 114 -31.90 -2.70 6.50
CA GLN A 114 -31.28 -3.79 7.28
C GLN A 114 -31.05 -3.36 8.74
N VAL A 115 -30.49 -2.17 8.97
CA VAL A 115 -30.32 -1.58 10.30
C VAL A 115 -31.66 -1.49 11.03
N ARG A 116 -32.70 -0.96 10.36
CA ARG A 116 -34.04 -0.86 10.94
C ARG A 116 -34.60 -2.24 11.32
N SER A 117 -34.52 -3.21 10.42
CA SER A 117 -35.00 -4.57 10.66
C SER A 117 -34.27 -5.23 11.83
N LYS A 118 -32.94 -5.10 11.88
CA LYS A 118 -32.10 -5.66 12.94
C LYS A 118 -32.36 -5.01 14.29
N ARG A 119 -32.59 -3.70 14.31
CA ARG A 119 -32.99 -2.98 15.52
C ARG A 119 -34.32 -3.49 16.06
N THR A 120 -35.34 -3.61 15.22
CA THR A 120 -36.64 -4.16 15.63
C THR A 120 -36.52 -5.61 16.10
N GLU A 121 -35.70 -6.43 15.43
CA GLU A 121 -35.42 -7.80 15.86
C GLU A 121 -34.81 -7.85 17.26
N LEU A 122 -33.79 -7.03 17.51
CA LEU A 122 -33.12 -6.93 18.81
C LEU A 122 -34.06 -6.40 19.91
N GLU A 123 -34.82 -5.34 19.64
CA GLU A 123 -35.82 -4.80 20.56
C GLU A 123 -36.83 -5.87 20.98
N ARG A 124 -37.33 -6.66 20.02
CA ARG A 124 -38.24 -7.77 20.30
C ARG A 124 -37.59 -8.84 21.19
N LEU A 125 -36.33 -9.20 20.93
CA LEU A 125 -35.60 -10.18 21.76
C LEU A 125 -35.42 -9.65 23.19
N ILE A 126 -35.06 -8.37 23.35
CA ILE A 126 -34.93 -7.73 24.66
C ILE A 126 -36.29 -7.69 25.39
N THR A 127 -37.37 -7.30 24.72
CA THR A 127 -38.71 -7.29 25.31
C THR A 127 -39.14 -8.69 25.74
N ASN A 128 -38.90 -9.71 24.92
CA ASN A 128 -39.22 -11.10 25.27
C ASN A 128 -38.41 -11.56 26.49
N ALA A 129 -37.10 -11.29 26.51
CA ALA A 129 -36.26 -11.60 27.66
C ALA A 129 -36.76 -10.90 28.93
N LYS A 130 -37.14 -9.62 28.85
CA LYS A 130 -37.71 -8.87 29.97
C LYS A 130 -39.04 -9.44 30.47
N ASN A 131 -39.89 -9.94 29.57
CA ASN A 131 -41.16 -10.55 29.92
C ASN A 131 -40.99 -11.93 30.59
N ASN A 132 -39.88 -12.62 30.32
CA ASN A 132 -39.56 -13.93 30.87
C ASN A 132 -38.87 -13.88 32.25
N VAL A 133 -38.47 -12.68 32.70
CA VAL A 133 -37.79 -12.50 34.00
C VAL A 133 -38.64 -11.69 34.98
N GLU A 134 -38.35 -11.84 36.28
CA GLU A 134 -38.96 -10.99 37.31
C GLU A 134 -38.52 -9.52 37.13
N ALA A 135 -39.36 -8.58 37.58
CA ALA A 135 -39.13 -7.14 37.42
C ALA A 135 -37.71 -6.70 37.85
N ASN A 136 -37.16 -7.31 38.91
CA ASN A 136 -35.83 -7.02 39.45
C ASN A 136 -34.67 -7.32 38.45
N PHE A 137 -34.87 -8.20 37.47
CA PHE A 137 -33.87 -8.56 36.47
C PHE A 137 -33.97 -7.74 35.19
N THR A 138 -35.08 -7.04 34.96
CA THR A 138 -35.28 -6.23 33.74
C THR A 138 -34.22 -5.14 33.57
N GLY A 139 -33.83 -4.48 34.68
CA GLY A 139 -32.74 -3.51 34.68
C GLY A 139 -31.37 -4.13 34.42
N ILE A 140 -31.16 -5.41 34.79
CA ILE A 140 -29.92 -6.12 34.51
C ILE A 140 -29.79 -6.43 33.02
N ILE A 141 -30.90 -6.73 32.33
CA ILE A 141 -30.92 -6.88 30.87
C ILE A 141 -30.52 -5.56 30.19
N ASP A 142 -31.03 -4.42 30.67
CA ASP A 142 -30.64 -3.11 30.14
C ASP A 142 -29.15 -2.82 30.36
N LEU A 143 -28.62 -3.12 31.54
CA LEU A 143 -27.19 -2.97 31.84
C LEU A 143 -26.31 -3.89 30.99
N LEU A 144 -26.74 -5.15 30.78
CA LEU A 144 -26.06 -6.09 29.89
C LEU A 144 -25.92 -5.50 28.48
N CYS A 145 -27.01 -4.98 27.93
CA CYS A 145 -27.00 -4.36 26.62
C CYS A 145 -26.12 -3.10 26.60
N GLN A 146 -26.20 -2.24 27.61
CA GLN A 146 -25.37 -1.02 27.68
C GLN A 146 -23.88 -1.34 27.71
N ILE A 147 -23.46 -2.29 28.55
CA ILE A 147 -22.05 -2.70 28.63
C ILE A 147 -21.59 -3.32 27.31
N LYS A 148 -22.41 -4.15 26.68
CA LYS A 148 -22.06 -4.72 25.37
C LYS A 148 -21.83 -3.63 24.32
N LYS A 149 -22.70 -2.60 24.28
CA LYS A 149 -22.54 -1.44 23.40
C LYS A 149 -21.21 -0.72 23.64
N GLN A 150 -20.86 -0.48 24.90
CA GLN A 150 -19.60 0.16 25.27
C GLN A 150 -18.38 -0.68 24.85
N ILE A 151 -18.44 -2.01 25.02
CA ILE A 151 -17.39 -2.91 24.56
C ILE A 151 -17.23 -2.78 23.04
N ASP A 152 -18.32 -2.83 22.28
CA ASP A 152 -18.28 -2.74 20.83
C ASP A 152 -17.76 -1.38 20.35
N GLU A 153 -18.20 -0.28 20.97
CA GLU A 153 -17.67 1.07 20.73
C GLU A 153 -16.17 1.12 20.97
N TYR A 154 -15.72 0.60 22.11
CA TYR A 154 -14.33 0.60 22.55
C TYR A 154 -13.41 -0.26 21.68
N GLU A 155 -13.85 -1.46 21.29
CA GLU A 155 -13.09 -2.36 20.41
C GLU A 155 -13.00 -1.82 18.98
N SER A 156 -13.88 -0.89 18.62
CA SER A 156 -13.93 -0.31 17.29
C SER A 156 -13.01 0.90 17.10
N ASP A 157 -12.47 1.48 18.18
CA ASP A 157 -11.54 2.61 18.16
C ASP A 157 -10.07 2.13 18.22
N GLU A 158 -9.40 2.10 17.06
CA GLU A 158 -8.03 1.56 16.91
C GLU A 158 -6.94 2.33 17.68
N LYS A 159 -7.24 3.50 18.25
CA LYS A 159 -6.20 4.44 18.69
C LYS A 159 -5.81 4.35 20.17
N THR A 160 -6.62 3.77 21.04
CA THR A 160 -6.27 3.62 22.48
C THR A 160 -7.18 2.60 23.15
N THR A 161 -6.80 1.33 23.12
CA THR A 161 -7.43 0.28 23.92
C THR A 161 -6.60 0.06 25.20
N ASP A 162 -6.89 0.80 26.27
CA ASP A 162 -6.47 0.48 27.63
C ASP A 162 -6.98 -0.94 28.02
N PRO A 163 -6.07 -1.91 28.26
CA PRO A 163 -6.44 -3.28 28.64
C PRO A 163 -7.23 -3.35 29.95
N LEU A 164 -7.01 -2.41 30.88
CA LEU A 164 -7.69 -2.37 32.17
C LEU A 164 -9.17 -2.09 31.98
N ILE A 165 -9.52 -1.07 31.18
CA ILE A 165 -10.91 -0.73 30.85
C ILE A 165 -11.58 -1.91 30.12
N GLN A 166 -10.88 -2.54 29.17
CA GLN A 166 -11.42 -3.69 28.45
C GLN A 166 -11.75 -4.86 29.39
N SER A 167 -10.82 -5.19 30.30
CA SER A 167 -11.00 -6.27 31.26
C SER A 167 -12.14 -5.97 32.24
N HIS A 168 -12.28 -4.72 32.67
CA HIS A 168 -13.36 -4.27 33.54
C HIS A 168 -14.73 -4.43 32.86
N LEU A 169 -14.89 -3.96 31.62
CA LEU A 169 -16.14 -4.09 30.87
C LEU A 169 -16.50 -5.56 30.61
N LYS A 170 -15.52 -6.40 30.21
CA LYS A 170 -15.74 -7.84 30.03
C LYS A 170 -16.11 -8.54 31.33
N GLY A 171 -15.52 -8.13 32.45
CA GLY A 171 -15.87 -8.62 33.78
C GLY A 171 -17.32 -8.27 34.17
N GLN A 172 -17.75 -7.03 33.93
CA GLN A 172 -19.14 -6.60 34.16
C GLN A 172 -20.12 -7.37 33.27
N LEU A 173 -19.81 -7.53 31.99
CA LEU A 173 -20.63 -8.32 31.06
C LEU A 173 -20.82 -9.75 31.57
N THR A 174 -19.73 -10.40 31.97
CA THR A 174 -19.74 -11.77 32.52
C THR A 174 -20.59 -11.84 33.80
N ALA A 175 -20.47 -10.86 34.70
CA ALA A 175 -21.26 -10.82 35.93
C ALA A 175 -22.77 -10.73 35.63
N TYR A 176 -23.17 -9.86 34.70
CA TYR A 176 -24.58 -9.74 34.31
C TYR A 176 -25.10 -10.99 33.60
N GLN A 177 -24.29 -11.62 32.73
CA GLN A 177 -24.64 -12.91 32.12
C GLN A 177 -24.87 -13.98 33.19
N ASN A 178 -23.96 -14.12 34.15
CA ASN A 178 -24.08 -15.11 35.22
C ASN A 178 -25.34 -14.91 36.08
N ILE A 179 -25.70 -13.65 36.37
CA ILE A 179 -26.93 -13.34 37.10
C ILE A 179 -28.17 -13.72 36.27
N LEU A 180 -28.18 -13.38 34.98
CA LEU A 180 -29.31 -13.63 34.08
C LEU A 180 -29.45 -15.11 33.69
N GLN A 181 -28.38 -15.90 33.69
CA GLN A 181 -28.40 -17.35 33.46
C GLN A 181 -29.29 -18.10 34.47
N THR A 182 -29.61 -17.49 35.61
CA THR A 182 -30.56 -18.06 36.58
C THR A 182 -32.02 -18.02 36.10
N LYS A 183 -32.32 -17.23 35.06
CA LYS A 183 -33.67 -16.99 34.54
C LYS A 183 -33.79 -17.14 33.02
N LEU A 184 -32.71 -16.91 32.28
CA LEU A 184 -32.62 -17.01 30.83
C LEU A 184 -31.59 -18.05 30.45
N THR A 185 -31.78 -18.71 29.31
CA THR A 185 -30.81 -19.65 28.78
C THR A 185 -29.56 -18.93 28.27
N GLN A 186 -28.43 -19.63 28.26
CA GLN A 186 -27.20 -19.08 27.66
C GLN A 186 -27.38 -18.74 26.18
N GLU A 187 -28.19 -19.53 25.47
CA GLU A 187 -28.49 -19.32 24.05
C GLU A 187 -29.26 -18.02 23.82
N GLU A 188 -30.28 -17.72 24.64
CA GLU A 188 -31.01 -16.45 24.58
C GLU A 188 -30.09 -15.25 24.82
N LEU A 189 -29.23 -15.34 25.84
CA LEU A 189 -28.28 -14.27 26.16
C LEU A 189 -27.27 -14.05 25.04
N ASN A 190 -26.68 -15.12 24.50
CA ASN A 190 -25.75 -15.02 23.38
C ASN A 190 -26.44 -14.43 22.14
N THR A 191 -27.66 -14.87 21.85
CA THR A 191 -28.43 -14.35 20.70
C THR A 191 -28.64 -12.84 20.79
N ILE A 192 -28.97 -12.32 21.97
CA ILE A 192 -29.12 -10.87 22.19
C ILE A 192 -27.79 -10.15 21.96
N LEU A 193 -26.70 -10.64 22.54
CA LEU A 193 -25.37 -10.03 22.44
C LEU A 193 -24.81 -10.06 21.01
N ASP A 194 -25.02 -11.16 20.29
CA ASP A 194 -24.61 -11.32 18.90
C ASP A 194 -25.39 -10.37 17.99
N LYS A 195 -26.72 -10.31 18.15
CA LYS A 195 -27.59 -9.38 17.40
C LYS A 195 -27.24 -7.93 17.69
N GLN A 196 -26.86 -7.62 18.91
CA GLN A 196 -26.37 -6.29 19.27
C GLN A 196 -25.06 -5.95 18.57
N THR A 197 -24.11 -6.90 18.52
CA THR A 197 -22.85 -6.73 17.79
C THR A 197 -23.09 -6.53 16.30
N GLU A 198 -23.96 -7.36 15.69
CA GLU A 198 -24.38 -7.23 14.28
C GLU A 198 -24.94 -5.83 14.01
N LEU A 199 -25.86 -5.37 14.86
CA LEU A 199 -26.49 -4.05 14.71
C LEU A 199 -25.46 -2.93 14.82
N PHE A 200 -24.57 -2.98 15.82
CA PHE A 200 -23.51 -1.99 15.99
C PHE A 200 -22.60 -1.90 14.76
N GLN A 201 -22.19 -3.04 14.19
CA GLN A 201 -21.35 -3.06 12.99
C GLN A 201 -22.07 -2.43 11.79
N LEU A 202 -23.36 -2.70 11.61
CA LEU A 202 -24.16 -2.10 10.54
C LEU A 202 -24.34 -0.59 10.74
N GLU A 203 -24.58 -0.15 11.97
CA GLU A 203 -24.69 1.28 12.32
C GLU A 203 -23.37 2.01 12.06
N LYS A 204 -22.23 1.44 12.49
CA LYS A 204 -20.91 2.00 12.24
C LYS A 204 -20.59 2.05 10.75
N HIS A 205 -20.94 1.02 9.99
CA HIS A 205 -20.76 1.01 8.54
C HIS A 205 -21.61 2.09 7.86
N LEU A 206 -22.85 2.28 8.29
CA LEU A 206 -23.73 3.32 7.79
C LEU A 206 -23.20 4.73 8.10
N GLU A 207 -22.72 4.96 9.32
CA GLU A 207 -22.10 6.23 9.71
C GLU A 207 -20.90 6.56 8.83
N ASN A 208 -20.04 5.57 8.54
CA ASN A 208 -18.88 5.74 7.68
C ASN A 208 -19.22 6.08 6.22
N LEU A 209 -20.37 5.63 5.73
CA LEU A 209 -20.85 5.97 4.38
C LEU A 209 -21.42 7.40 4.31
N GLN A 210 -21.96 7.89 5.42
CA GLN A 210 -22.56 9.22 5.56
C GLN A 210 -21.52 10.32 5.83
N LYS A 211 -20.31 9.97 6.25
CA LYS A 211 -19.12 10.84 6.30
C LYS A 211 -18.59 11.16 4.90
#